data_AF-A0A3E2DHU9-F1
#
_entry.id   AF-A0A3E2DHU9-F1
#
_cell.length_a   1.000
_cell.length_b   1.000
_cell.length_c   1.000
_cell.angle_alpha   90.00
_cell.angle_beta   90.00
_cell.angle_gamma   90.00
#
_symmetry.space_group_name_H-M   'P 1'
#
loop_
_entity.id
_entity.type
_entity.pdbx_description
1 polymer ?
#
loop_
_entity_poly.entity_id
_entity_poly.type
_entity_poly.pdbx_seq_one_letter_code
_entity_poly.pdbx_strand_id
1 'polypeptide(L)'
;MTVQMLLFKKRLKFRDLARALHVSPATAGKRIRGELGWSVTDLIATAELLDVHVEDLIPKRKENQPASQGGDELASLVAGTGFEPVTSGL
;
A
#
# COMPACT_ATOMS: atom_id res chain seq x y z
N MET A 1 8.12 -9.85 4.96
CA MET A 1 7.61 -9.43 6.28
C MET A 1 7.13 -7.99 6.15
N THR A 2 6.04 -7.55 6.79
CA THR A 2 5.50 -6.18 6.63
C THR A 2 5.86 -5.29 7.82
N VAL A 3 6.00 -3.97 7.59
CA VAL A 3 6.28 -2.96 8.64
C VAL A 3 5.25 -3.01 9.77
N GLN A 4 3.96 -3.22 9.44
CA GLN A 4 2.88 -3.33 10.44
C GLN A 4 3.13 -4.47 11.43
N MET A 5 3.52 -5.65 10.93
CA MET A 5 3.79 -6.81 11.76
C MET A 5 5.02 -6.59 12.64
N LEU A 6 6.05 -5.92 12.13
CA LEU A 6 7.25 -5.58 12.90
C LEU A 6 6.96 -4.61 14.03
N LEU A 7 6.16 -3.56 13.77
CA LEU A 7 5.71 -2.64 14.81
C LEU A 7 4.97 -3.37 15.94
N PHE A 8 4.05 -4.28 15.58
CA PHE A 8 3.32 -5.07 16.56
C PHE A 8 4.26 -5.95 17.41
N LYS A 9 5.20 -6.67 16.75
CA LYS A 9 6.18 -7.53 17.44
C LYS A 9 7.06 -6.75 18.43
N LYS A 10 7.47 -5.53 18.05
CA LYS A 10 8.31 -4.65 18.88
C LYS A 10 7.51 -3.79 19.87
N ARG A 11 6.18 -3.99 19.96
CA ARG A 11 5.25 -3.19 20.81
C ARG A 11 5.29 -1.68 20.52
N LEU A 12 5.67 -1.31 19.30
CA LEU A 12 5.70 0.07 18.84
C LEU A 12 4.34 0.48 18.26
N LYS A 13 4.00 1.76 18.41
CA LYS A 13 2.78 2.37 17.92
C LYS A 13 3.04 3.16 16.65
N PHE A 14 1.99 3.46 15.88
CA PHE A 14 2.12 4.33 14.70
C PHE A 14 2.65 5.73 15.02
N ARG A 15 2.45 6.22 16.25
CA ARG A 15 3.06 7.48 16.73
C ARG A 15 4.59 7.40 16.84
N ASP A 16 5.16 6.22 17.08
CA ASP A 16 6.61 6.04 17.19
C ASP A 16 7.24 6.08 15.80
N LEU A 17 6.62 5.39 14.84
CA LEU A 17 6.97 5.48 13.43
C LEU A 17 6.84 6.92 12.89
N ALA A 18 5.73 7.59 13.19
CA ALA A 18 5.51 8.96 12.75
C ALA A 18 6.59 9.93 13.26
N ARG A 19 7.05 9.73 14.50
CA ARG A 19 8.16 10.49 15.09
C ARG A 19 9.47 10.23 14.37
N ALA A 20 9.82 8.96 14.13
CA ALA A 20 11.05 8.59 13.42
C ALA A 20 11.07 9.14 11.98
N LEU A 21 9.92 9.22 11.33
CA LEU A 21 9.77 9.72 9.97
C LEU A 21 9.57 11.24 9.88
N HIS A 22 9.48 11.95 11.01
CA HIS A 22 9.14 13.38 11.05
C HIS A 22 7.84 13.74 10.30
N VAL A 23 6.83 12.85 10.35
CA VAL A 23 5.52 13.04 9.71
C VAL A 23 4.37 12.98 10.72
N SER A 24 3.17 13.34 10.27
CA SER A 24 1.96 13.14 11.07
C SER A 24 1.63 11.65 11.26
N PRO A 25 0.99 11.23 12.38
CA PRO A 25 0.52 9.86 12.56
C PRO A 25 -0.45 9.39 11.47
N ALA A 26 -1.26 10.32 10.91
CA ALA A 26 -2.13 10.02 9.79
C ALA A 26 -1.33 9.63 8.54
N THR A 27 -0.27 10.38 8.21
CA THR A 27 0.65 10.09 7.09
C THR A 27 1.34 8.74 7.27
N ALA A 28 1.85 8.45 8.47
CA ALA A 28 2.44 7.15 8.79
C ALA A 28 1.43 6.01 8.61
N GLY A 29 0.17 6.21 9.04
CA GLY A 29 -0.91 5.24 8.84
C GLY A 29 -1.23 4.98 7.37
N LYS A 30 -1.29 6.03 6.53
CA LYS A 30 -1.50 5.92 5.08
C LYS A 30 -0.40 5.11 4.39
N ARG A 31 0.87 5.32 4.77
CA ARG A 31 2.02 4.55 4.26
C ARG A 31 1.94 3.06 4.61
N ILE A 32 1.54 2.73 5.84
CA ILE A 32 1.37 1.34 6.28
C ILE A 32 0.25 0.63 5.51
N ARG A 33 -0.83 1.34 5.17
CA ARG A 33 -1.93 0.82 4.35
C ARG A 33 -1.61 0.78 2.85
N GLY A 34 -0.45 1.30 2.43
CA GLY A 34 -0.05 1.34 1.02
C GLY A 34 -0.65 2.48 0.20
N GLU A 35 -1.36 3.43 0.83
CA GLU A 35 -1.95 4.59 0.16
C GLU A 35 -0.88 5.65 -0.23
N LEU A 36 0.26 5.65 0.47
CA LEU A 36 1.37 6.55 0.20
C LEU A 36 2.66 5.75 0.00
N GLY A 37 3.44 6.16 -1.00
CA GLY A 37 4.76 5.61 -1.27
C GLY A 37 5.77 5.89 -0.16
N TRP A 38 6.86 5.13 -0.18
CA TRP A 38 7.98 5.25 0.74
C TRP A 38 9.18 5.86 0.01
N SER A 39 9.83 6.87 0.61
CA SER A 39 11.17 7.27 0.17
C SER A 39 12.22 6.31 0.74
N VAL A 40 13.40 6.26 0.13
CA VAL A 40 14.53 5.46 0.64
C VAL A 40 14.93 5.91 2.05
N THR A 41 14.94 7.22 2.31
CA THR A 41 15.24 7.78 3.63
C THR A 41 14.26 7.29 4.69
N ASP A 42 12.97 7.20 4.34
CA ASP A 42 11.95 6.68 5.26
C ASP A 42 12.16 5.19 5.57
N LEU A 43 12.60 4.40 4.57
CA LEU A 43 12.91 2.98 4.77
C LEU A 43 14.11 2.81 5.72
N ILE A 44 15.15 3.64 5.58
CA ILE A 44 16.32 3.62 6.47
C ILE A 44 15.90 3.97 7.90
N ALA A 45 15.20 5.09 8.11
CA ALA A 45 14.71 5.49 9.43
C ALA A 45 13.77 4.45 10.06
N THR A 46 12.96 3.77 9.24
CA THR A 46 12.09 2.69 9.72
C THR A 46 12.89 1.46 10.13
N ALA A 47 13.94 1.11 9.38
CA ALA A 47 14.82 -0.02 9.70
C ALA A 47 15.57 0.22 11.02
N GLU A 48 16.08 1.44 11.22
CA GLU A 48 16.72 1.86 12.48
C GLU A 48 15.75 1.79 13.67
N LEU A 49 14.53 2.32 13.51
CA LEU A 49 13.50 2.26 14.56
C LEU A 49 13.14 0.81 14.94
N LEU A 50 13.05 -0.06 13.94
CA LEU A 50 12.64 -1.45 14.13
C LEU A 50 13.80 -2.37 14.54
N ASP A 51 15.04 -1.88 14.45
CA ASP A 51 16.27 -2.64 14.69
C ASP A 51 16.28 -3.92 13.81
N VAL A 52 16.23 -3.70 12.49
CA VAL A 52 16.28 -4.70 11.42
C VAL A 52 17.11 -4.19 10.25
N HIS A 53 17.54 -5.05 9.34
CA HIS A 53 18.21 -4.61 8.12
C HIS A 53 17.20 -4.01 7.14
N VAL A 54 17.60 -2.96 6.41
CA VAL A 54 16.71 -2.30 5.43
C VAL A 54 16.20 -3.26 4.35
N GLU A 55 16.99 -4.28 4.01
CA GLU A 55 16.61 -5.32 3.05
C GLU A 55 15.46 -6.22 3.53
N ASP A 56 15.22 -6.32 4.84
CA ASP A 56 14.10 -7.06 5.42
C ASP A 56 12.77 -6.33 5.25
N LEU A 57 12.83 -5.00 5.03
CA LEU A 57 11.66 -4.17 4.74
C LEU A 57 11.28 -4.20 3.25
N ILE A 58 12.20 -4.57 2.37
CA ILE A 58 11.99 -4.59 0.93
C ILE A 58 11.30 -5.91 0.55
N PRO A 59 10.10 -5.87 -0.07
CA PRO A 59 9.44 -7.09 -0.50
C PRO A 59 10.28 -7.78 -1.57
N LYS A 60 10.57 -9.07 -1.36
CA LYS A 60 11.20 -9.90 -2.38
C LYS A 60 10.15 -10.19 -3.46
N ARG A 61 10.40 -9.77 -4.70
CA ARG A 61 9.54 -10.11 -5.84
C ARG A 61 9.64 -11.61 -6.06
N LYS A 62 8.53 -12.35 -5.88
CA LYS A 62 8.47 -13.73 -6.35
C LYS A 62 8.49 -13.70 -7.87
N GLU A 63 9.30 -14.56 -8.49
CA GLU A 63 9.63 -14.54 -9.92
C GLU A 63 8.44 -14.68 -10.90
N ASN A 64 7.19 -14.85 -10.44
CA ASN A 64 6.04 -15.07 -11.33
C ASN A 64 4.72 -14.44 -10.84
N GLN A 65 4.75 -13.24 -10.24
CA GLN A 65 3.51 -12.48 -10.02
C GLN A 65 3.49 -11.26 -10.94
N PRO A 66 2.51 -11.16 -11.88
CA PRO A 66 2.30 -9.90 -12.57
C PRO A 66 2.08 -8.84 -11.48
N ALA A 67 2.77 -7.71 -11.59
CA ALA A 67 2.62 -6.63 -10.63
C ALA A 67 1.11 -6.35 -10.49
N SER A 68 0.54 -6.54 -9.29
CA SER A 68 -0.82 -6.08 -9.04
C SER A 68 -0.84 -4.59 -9.36
N GLN A 69 -1.48 -4.26 -10.47
CA GLN A 69 -1.71 -2.91 -10.93
C GLN A 69 -2.61 -2.26 -9.87
N GLY A 70 -1.98 -1.50 -8.97
CA GLY A 70 -2.69 -0.53 -8.17
C GLY A 70 -3.23 0.53 -9.12
N GLY A 71 -4.49 0.34 -9.53
CA GLY A 71 -5.23 1.29 -10.36
C GLY A 71 -5.83 0.67 -11.61
N ASP A 72 -6.81 -0.23 -11.49
CA ASP A 72 -7.87 -0.34 -12.50
C ASP A 72 -9.14 -1.10 -12.03
N GLU A 73 -9.54 -0.95 -10.76
CA GLU A 73 -10.79 -1.56 -10.27
C GLU A 73 -12.06 -0.77 -10.67
N LEU A 74 -11.99 0.02 -11.76
CA LEU A 74 -13.14 0.73 -12.33
C LEU A 74 -13.28 0.57 -13.86
N ALA A 75 -12.31 -0.01 -14.57
CA ALA A 75 -12.39 -0.18 -16.03
C ALA A 75 -13.01 -1.51 -16.51
N SER A 76 -13.27 -2.47 -15.61
CA SER A 76 -13.83 -3.79 -15.99
C SER A 76 -15.38 -3.84 -16.00
N LEU A 77 -16.08 -2.71 -15.92
CA LEU A 77 -17.54 -2.63 -16.00
C LEU A 77 -18.08 -2.44 -17.43
N VAL A 78 -17.34 -2.83 -18.47
CA VAL A 78 -17.91 -3.05 -19.80
C VAL A 78 -18.10 -4.55 -20.01
N ALA A 79 -19.15 -5.09 -19.37
CA ALA A 79 -19.81 -6.29 -19.83
C ALA A 79 -20.98 -5.83 -20.70
N GLY A 80 -20.81 -5.93 -22.02
CA GLY A 80 -21.86 -5.61 -22.98
C GLY A 80 -23.13 -6.40 -22.71
N THR A 81 -24.23 -5.68 -22.41
CA THR A 81 -25.58 -6.17 -22.59
C THR A 81 -26.43 -5.06 -23.21
N GLY A 82 -26.88 -5.34 -24.45
CA GLY A 82 -28.04 -4.78 -25.14
C GLY A 82 -28.51 -3.37 -24.77
N PHE A 83 -27.83 -2.34 -25.27
CA PHE A 83 -28.40 -1.00 -25.42
C PHE A 83 -28.95 -0.84 -26.83
N GLU A 84 -30.16 -1.32 -27.10
CA GLU A 84 -31.07 -0.70 -28.09
C GLU A 84 -32.51 -0.90 -27.62
N PRO A 85 -33.21 0.14 -27.10
CA PRO A 85 -34.66 0.12 -27.06
C PRO A 85 -35.16 0.23 -28.50
N VAL A 86 -35.96 -0.74 -28.95
CA VAL A 86 -36.73 -0.59 -30.18
C VAL A 86 -37.70 0.59 -29.99
N THR A 87 -37.50 1.60 -30.83
CA THR A 87 -38.45 2.68 -31.06
C THR A 87 -39.62 2.19 -31.93
N SER A 88 -40.77 2.85 -31.80
CA SER A 88 -42.06 2.67 -32.50
C SER A 88 -42.96 1.60 -31.84
N GLY A 89 -44.11 1.93 -31.24
CA GLY A 89 -45.06 2.99 -31.58
C GLY A 89 -46.13 2.44 -32.50
N LEU A 90 -47.15 1.78 -31.92
CA LEU A 90 -48.58 1.88 -32.28
C LEU A 90 -49.43 1.13 -31.25
#